data_AF-A0A8C5NE98-F1
#
_entry.id   AF-A0A8C5NE98-F1
#
_cell.length_a   1.000
_cell.length_b   1.000
_cell.length_c   1.000
_cell.angle_alpha   90.00
_cell.angle_beta   90.00
_cell.angle_gamma   90.00
#
_symmetry.space_group_name_H-M   'P 1'
#
loop_
_entity.id
_entity.type
_entity.pdbx_description
1 polymer ?
#
loop_
_entity_poly.entity_id
_entity_poly.type
_entity_poly.pdbx_seq_one_letter_code
_entity_poly.pdbx_strand_id
1 'polypeptide(L)'
;MDVFLMIRRHKTTIFTDAKESTTVYELKRIVEGILKRSPEDQRLYKDDQLLEDSKTLGDCGFTNQTARPQAPATVGLAFRVNDEMFEQLHVEAFSSPPELPDVMKPQDSGSTANEQAVQ
;
A
#
# COMPACT_ATOMS: atom_id res chain seq x y z
N MET A 1 11.12 -13.01 8.71
CA MET A 1 11.41 -12.54 7.34
C MET A 1 11.13 -11.05 7.27
N ASP A 2 11.66 -10.34 6.27
CA ASP A 2 11.36 -8.91 6.08
C ASP A 2 10.08 -8.73 5.27
N VAL A 3 9.33 -7.68 5.60
CA VAL A 3 8.14 -7.22 4.90
C VAL A 3 8.31 -5.76 4.49
N PHE A 4 7.88 -5.42 3.29
CA PHE A 4 8.03 -4.08 2.70
C PHE A 4 6.68 -3.37 2.69
N LEU A 5 6.62 -2.18 3.26
CA LEU A 5 5.38 -1.48 3.57
C LEU A 5 5.34 -0.09 2.94
N MET A 6 4.14 0.32 2.54
CA MET A 6 3.76 1.69 2.25
C MET A 6 2.84 2.18 3.36
N ILE A 7 3.35 3.01 4.27
CA ILE A 7 2.51 3.65 5.30
C ILE A 7 1.93 4.93 4.71
N ARG A 8 0.60 5.01 4.58
CA ARG A 8 -0.09 6.05 3.81
C ARG A 8 -1.09 6.84 4.65
N ARG A 9 -1.06 8.17 4.51
CA ARG A 9 -1.97 9.13 5.15
C ARG A 9 -2.10 10.37 4.27
N HIS A 10 -3.32 10.76 3.90
CA HIS A 10 -3.58 11.81 2.90
C HIS A 10 -2.67 11.62 1.66
N LYS A 11 -1.80 12.60 1.38
CA LYS A 11 -0.80 12.58 0.30
C LYS A 11 0.58 12.05 0.73
N THR A 12 0.75 11.69 2.00
CA THR A 12 2.01 11.14 2.52
C THR A 12 2.07 9.63 2.27
N THR A 13 3.20 9.16 1.77
CA THR A 13 3.53 7.73 1.65
C THR A 13 4.96 7.51 2.11
N ILE A 14 5.16 6.67 3.12
CA ILE A 14 6.46 6.27 3.65
C ILE A 14 6.75 4.85 3.18
N PHE A 15 7.88 4.65 2.50
CA PHE A 15 8.40 3.32 2.21
C PHE A 15 9.35 2.91 3.32
N THR A 16 9.09 1.76 3.93
CA THR A 16 9.93 1.19 4.97
C THR A 16 9.81 -0.33 4.97
N ASP A 17 10.76 -0.98 5.61
CA ASP A 17 10.72 -2.42 5.87
C ASP A 17 10.72 -2.68 7.38
N ALA A 18 10.19 -3.84 7.75
CA ALA A 18 10.19 -4.32 9.13
C ALA A 18 10.28 -5.85 9.12
N LYS A 19 10.55 -6.44 10.29
CA LYS A 19 10.44 -7.89 10.44
C LYS A 19 8.97 -8.26 10.51
N GLU A 20 8.60 -9.40 9.95
CA GLU A 20 7.25 -9.97 10.09
C GLU A 20 6.84 -10.17 11.56
N SER A 21 7.82 -10.42 12.44
CA SER A 21 7.65 -10.52 13.90
C SER A 21 7.57 -9.17 14.62
N THR A 22 7.82 -8.05 13.95
CA THR A 22 7.67 -6.71 14.52
C THR A 22 6.20 -6.49 14.86
N THR A 23 5.95 -5.85 15.99
CA THR A 23 4.59 -5.51 16.46
C THR A 23 4.06 -4.23 15.79
N VAL A 24 2.75 -4.07 15.79
CA VAL A 24 2.10 -2.84 15.34
C VAL A 24 2.57 -1.64 16.16
N TYR A 25 2.79 -1.80 17.47
CA TYR A 25 3.35 -0.73 18.32
C TYR A 25 4.77 -0.31 17.88
N GLU A 26 5.64 -1.27 17.57
CA GLU A 26 6.98 -0.96 17.06
C GLU A 26 6.93 -0.29 15.69
N LEU A 27 6.00 -0.67 14.81
CA LEU A 27 5.79 0.03 13.54
C LEU A 27 5.36 1.49 13.78
N LYS A 28 4.51 1.76 14.77
CA LYS A 28 4.16 3.14 15.18
C LYS A 28 5.36 3.93 15.69
N ARG A 29 6.34 3.29 16.33
CA ARG A 29 7.62 3.94 16.72
C ARG A 29 8.47 4.33 15.52
N ILE A 30 8.46 3.54 14.45
CA ILE A 30 9.10 3.91 13.17
C ILE A 30 8.41 5.16 12.60
N VAL A 31 7.07 5.17 12.59
CA VAL A 31 6.29 6.35 12.16
C VAL A 31 6.56 7.56 13.05
N GLU A 32 6.65 7.40 14.36
CA GLU A 32 7.03 8.46 15.30
C GLU A 32 8.40 9.05 14.95
N GLY A 33 9.38 8.20 14.65
CA GLY A 33 10.71 8.61 14.23
C GLY A 33 10.70 9.53 13.00
N ILE A 34 9.74 9.38 12.10
CA ILE A 34 9.63 10.12 10.83
C ILE A 34 8.69 11.33 10.97
N LEU A 35 7.47 11.11 11.43
CA LEU A 35 6.37 12.10 11.46
C LEU A 35 6.19 12.78 12.81
N LYS A 36 6.98 12.40 13.84
CA LYS A 36 7.03 13.05 15.15
C LYS A 36 5.69 13.08 15.90
N ARG A 37 4.86 12.03 15.70
CA ARG A 37 3.62 11.79 16.45
C ARG A 37 3.80 10.54 17.30
N SER A 38 3.45 10.59 18.59
CA SER A 38 3.63 9.44 19.48
C SER A 38 2.75 8.24 19.05
N PRO A 39 3.11 6.99 19.38
CA PRO A 39 2.30 5.82 19.04
C PRO A 39 0.85 5.88 19.52
N GLU A 40 0.59 6.54 20.64
CA GLU A 40 -0.73 6.70 21.26
C GLU A 40 -1.63 7.64 20.44
N ASP A 41 -1.03 8.49 19.61
CA ASP A 41 -1.70 9.39 18.68
C ASP A 41 -1.82 8.82 17.27
N GLN A 42 -1.51 7.52 17.09
CA GLN A 42 -1.55 6.84 15.81
C GLN A 42 -2.55 5.69 15.81
N ARG A 43 -3.28 5.55 14.69
CA ARG A 43 -3.99 4.32 14.32
C ARG A 43 -3.43 3.80 13.01
N LEU A 44 -3.08 2.51 13.00
CA LEU A 44 -2.64 1.81 11.80
C LEU A 44 -3.75 0.89 11.32
N TYR A 45 -3.93 0.80 10.02
CA TYR A 45 -4.97 0.02 9.38
C TYR A 45 -4.38 -0.90 8.31
N LYS A 46 -4.99 -2.07 8.16
CA LYS A 46 -4.88 -2.87 6.95
C LYS A 46 -6.24 -2.82 6.27
N ASP A 47 -6.29 -2.27 5.06
CA ASP A 47 -7.56 -1.95 4.41
C ASP A 47 -8.39 -1.03 5.34
N ASP A 48 -9.60 -1.42 5.74
CA ASP A 48 -10.42 -0.70 6.72
C ASP A 48 -10.30 -1.25 8.16
N GLN A 49 -9.50 -2.29 8.37
CA GLN A 49 -9.37 -2.96 9.66
C GLN A 49 -8.30 -2.28 10.53
N LEU A 50 -8.73 -1.80 11.71
CA LEU A 50 -7.81 -1.27 12.73
C LEU A 50 -6.90 -2.39 13.26
N LEU A 51 -5.60 -2.10 13.32
CA LEU A 51 -4.59 -3.01 13.84
C LEU A 51 -4.39 -2.84 15.34
N GLU A 52 -4.23 -3.96 16.05
CA GLU A 52 -3.98 -3.99 17.50
C GLU A 52 -2.48 -3.91 17.79
N ASP A 53 -2.09 -3.05 18.74
CA ASP A 53 -0.69 -2.75 19.06
C ASP A 53 0.14 -3.99 19.45
N SER A 54 -0.48 -4.99 20.06
CA SER A 54 0.15 -6.23 20.50
C SER A 54 0.38 -7.26 19.40
N LYS A 55 -0.31 -7.14 18.25
CA LYS A 55 -0.18 -8.10 17.15
C LYS A 55 1.09 -7.87 16.36
N THR A 56 1.69 -8.95 15.87
CA THR A 56 2.78 -8.85 14.91
C THR A 56 2.26 -8.47 13.53
N LEU A 57 3.14 -7.95 12.67
CA LEU A 57 2.80 -7.67 11.28
C LEU A 57 2.36 -8.94 10.54
N GLY A 58 2.99 -10.08 10.82
CA GLY A 58 2.58 -11.39 10.33
C GLY A 58 1.16 -11.77 10.75
N ASP A 59 0.81 -11.59 12.03
CA ASP A 59 -0.56 -11.84 12.54
C ASP A 59 -1.60 -10.91 11.90
N CYS A 60 -1.17 -9.72 11.48
CA CYS A 60 -2.00 -8.78 10.72
C CYS A 60 -2.09 -9.11 9.22
N GLY A 61 -1.40 -10.15 8.74
CA GLY A 61 -1.41 -10.59 7.34
C GLY A 61 -0.35 -9.95 6.45
N PHE A 62 0.60 -9.20 7.02
CA PHE A 62 1.78 -8.73 6.30
C PHE A 62 2.86 -9.79 6.37
N THR A 63 3.05 -10.52 5.28
CA THR A 63 4.03 -11.61 5.16
C THR A 63 5.01 -11.31 4.04
N ASN A 64 6.14 -12.02 3.98
CA ASN A 64 7.09 -11.86 2.87
C ASN A 64 6.50 -12.21 1.49
N GLN A 65 5.38 -12.94 1.44
CA GLN A 65 4.69 -13.27 0.20
C GLN A 65 3.76 -12.15 -0.27
N THR A 66 3.16 -11.41 0.67
CA THR A 66 2.14 -10.37 0.42
C THR A 66 2.71 -8.95 0.45
N ALA A 67 3.89 -8.75 1.05
CA ALA A 67 4.55 -7.46 1.24
C ALA A 67 5.98 -7.49 0.67
N ARG A 68 6.11 -7.54 -0.65
CA ARG A 68 7.40 -7.70 -1.37
C ARG A 68 8.03 -6.34 -1.71
N PRO A 69 9.36 -6.23 -1.93
CA PRO A 69 9.99 -4.96 -2.28
C PRO A 69 9.36 -4.26 -3.49
N GLN A 70 9.05 -5.01 -4.54
CA GLN A 70 8.45 -4.52 -5.78
C GLN A 70 6.92 -4.35 -5.72
N ALA A 71 6.30 -4.89 -4.67
CA ALA A 71 4.85 -4.83 -4.43
C ALA A 71 4.61 -4.73 -2.90
N PRO A 72 4.97 -3.60 -2.28
CA PRO A 72 4.86 -3.43 -0.84
C PRO A 72 3.40 -3.38 -0.40
N ALA A 73 3.11 -3.89 0.80
CA ALA A 73 1.77 -3.87 1.34
C ALA A 73 1.41 -2.47 1.87
N THR A 74 0.15 -2.08 1.74
CA THR A 74 -0.31 -0.76 2.23
C THR A 74 -0.74 -0.85 3.69
N VAL A 75 -0.27 0.11 4.49
CA VAL A 75 -0.73 0.36 5.87
C VAL A 75 -1.35 1.74 5.92
N GLY A 76 -2.63 1.84 6.25
CA GLY A 76 -3.29 3.12 6.47
C GLY A 76 -2.86 3.74 7.79
N LEU A 77 -2.68 5.06 7.84
CA LEU A 77 -2.33 5.80 9.05
C LEU A 77 -3.34 6.93 9.27
N ALA A 78 -3.85 7.04 10.49
CA ALA A 78 -4.66 8.17 10.94
C ALA A 78 -4.12 8.69 12.27
N PHE A 79 -4.10 10.02 12.44
CA PHE A 79 -3.66 10.67 13.66
C PHE A 79 -4.82 11.09 14.57
N ARG A 80 -4.52 11.16 15.87
CA ARG A 80 -5.35 11.87 16.84
C ARG A 80 -5.32 13.37 16.54
N VAL A 81 -6.48 14.02 16.47
CA VAL A 81 -6.65 15.45 16.16
C VAL A 81 -6.80 16.29 17.43
N ASN A 82 -7.42 15.73 18.46
CA ASN A 82 -7.66 16.32 19.78
C ASN A 82 -7.75 15.18 20.82
N ASP A 83 -7.83 15.51 22.12
CA ASP A 83 -7.60 14.52 23.20
C ASP A 83 -8.43 13.23 23.11
N GLU A 84 -9.59 13.24 22.44
CA GLU A 84 -10.47 12.07 22.34
C GLU A 84 -10.73 11.57 20.91
N MET A 85 -10.45 12.34 19.86
CA MET A 85 -10.88 12.00 18.50
C MET A 85 -9.70 11.76 17.55
N PHE A 86 -9.79 10.66 16.80
CA PHE A 86 -8.94 10.38 15.64
C PHE A 86 -9.60 10.90 14.38
N GLU A 87 -8.78 11.37 13.44
CA GLU A 87 -9.27 11.63 12.08
C GLU A 87 -9.73 10.32 11.42
N GLN A 88 -10.63 10.45 10.44
CA GLN A 88 -11.02 9.32 9.61
C GLN A 88 -9.82 8.87 8.77
N LEU A 89 -9.69 7.56 8.56
CA LEU A 89 -8.72 7.02 7.61
C LEU A 89 -8.97 7.65 6.24
N HIS A 90 -7.98 8.39 5.75
CA HIS A 90 -8.06 9.05 4.45
C HIS A 90 -6.73 8.89 3.72
N VAL A 91 -6.78 8.26 2.56
CA VAL A 91 -5.62 8.03 1.69
C VAL A 91 -5.97 8.55 0.31
N GLU A 92 -5.21 9.51 -0.20
CA GLU A 92 -5.44 9.98 -1.57
C GLU A 92 -4.95 8.94 -2.58
N ALA A 93 -5.75 8.72 -3.62
CA ALA A 93 -5.35 7.87 -4.74
C ALA A 93 -4.15 8.52 -5.47
N PHE A 94 -3.24 7.67 -5.97
CA PHE A 94 -2.23 8.14 -6.92
C PHE A 94 -2.91 8.60 -8.23
N SER A 95 -2.18 9.36 -9.04
CA SER A 95 -2.65 9.74 -10.37
C SER A 95 -2.92 8.51 -11.23
N SER A 96 -3.93 8.60 -12.10
CA SER A 96 -4.17 7.59 -13.11
C SER A 96 -3.16 7.72 -14.26
N PRO A 97 -2.71 6.61 -14.87
CA PRO A 97 -1.85 6.66 -16.05
C PRO A 97 -2.59 7.32 -17.23
N PRO A 98 -1.85 7.93 -18.18
CA PRO A 98 -2.45 8.44 -19.42
C PRO A 98 -2.97 7.29 -20.30
N GLU A 99 -3.76 7.63 -21.33
CA GLU A 99 -4.17 6.65 -22.33
C GLU A 99 -2.94 6.00 -22.99
N LEU A 100 -3.01 4.69 -23.19
CA LEU A 100 -1.95 3.94 -23.84
C LEU A 100 -1.81 4.41 -25.30
N PRO A 101 -0.62 4.81 -25.78
CA PRO A 101 -0.43 5.19 -27.18
C PRO A 101 -0.81 4.06 -28.14
N ASP A 102 -1.34 4.39 -29.33
CA ASP A 102 -1.80 3.37 -30.29
C ASP A 102 -0.70 2.37 -30.69
N VAL A 103 0.55 2.80 -30.74
CA VAL A 103 1.72 1.93 -31.02
C VAL A 103 2.01 0.89 -29.93
N MET A 104 1.46 1.08 -28.72
CA MET A 104 1.57 0.16 -27.59
C MET A 104 0.31 -0.68 -27.39
N LYS A 105 -0.80 -0.35 -28.07
CA LYS A 105 -2.02 -1.17 -28.05
C LYS A 105 -1.74 -2.49 -28.80
N PRO A 106 -2.28 -3.63 -28.36
CA PRO A 106 -2.17 -4.88 -29.10
C PRO A 106 -2.66 -4.67 -30.54
N GLN A 107 -1.86 -5.07 -31.53
CA GLN A 107 -2.33 -5.08 -32.91
C GLN A 107 -3.30 -6.26 -33.05
N ASP A 108 -4.55 -5.98 -33.41
CA ASP A 108 -5.50 -7.03 -33.78
C ASP A 108 -4.88 -7.87 -34.89
N SER A 109 -4.49 -9.09 -34.54
CA SER A 109 -3.88 -10.06 -35.45
C SER A 109 -5.00 -10.68 -36.31
N GLY A 110 -5.72 -9.84 -37.06
CA GLY A 110 -7.03 -10.16 -37.63
C GLY A 110 -7.17 -9.91 -39.13
N SER A 111 -6.10 -9.87 -39.92
CA SER A 111 -6.21 -9.74 -41.38
C SER A 111 -5.10 -10.49 -42.13
N THR A 112 -5.13 -11.81 -42.06
CA THR A 112 -4.59 -12.72 -43.10
C THR A 112 -5.58 -13.84 -43.37
N ALA A 113 -6.83 -13.50 -43.71
CA ALA A 113 -7.74 -14.42 -44.36
C ALA A 113 -7.62 -14.24 -45.87
N ASN A 114 -6.77 -15.09 -46.47
CA ASN A 114 -6.71 -15.51 -47.88
C ASN A 114 -7.57 -14.72 -48.91
N GLU A 115 -6.93 -13.86 -49.69
CA GLU A 115 -7.26 -13.69 -51.12
C GLU A 115 -6.27 -14.52 -51.95
N GLN A 116 -6.44 -15.84 -51.91
CA GLN A 116 -6.07 -16.71 -53.01
C GLN A 116 -7.37 -17.12 -53.71
N ALA A 117 -7.75 -16.35 -54.73
CA ALA A 117 -8.60 -16.84 -55.80
C ALA A 117 -7.83 -16.66 -57.11
N VAL A 118 -7.16 -17.74 -57.50
CA VAL A 118 -6.65 -17.97 -58.84
C VAL A 118 -7.84 -18.02 -59.79
N GLN A 119 -7.86 -17.14 -60.80
CA GLN A 119 -8.40 -17.42 -62.14
C GLN A 119 -7.67 -16.55 -63.17
#